data_AF-A0A6I9YFA4-F1
#
_entry.id   AF-A0A6I9YFA4-F1
#
_cell.length_a   1.000
_cell.length_b   1.000
_cell.length_c   1.000
_cell.angle_alpha   90.00
_cell.angle_beta   90.00
_cell.angle_gamma   90.00
#
_symmetry.space_group_name_H-M   'P 1'
#
loop_
_entity.id
_entity.type
_entity.pdbx_description
1 polymer ?
#
loop_
_entity_poly.entity_id
_entity_poly.type
_entity_poly.pdbx_seq_one_letter_code
_entity_poly.pdbx_strand_id
1 'polypeptide(L)'
;MVRQLVTLLLFHAGYGCYCGLGGRGWPKDATDWCCHRHDCCYDFAQRQGCNPITERYKWTCQDNTVICDAVLDRCQSIICQCDREAARCWRFAPFNKRYIFWPNFLCGQIYPSCSYWH
;
A
#
# COMPACT_ATOMS: atom_id res chain seq x y z
N MET A 1 -7.22 -5.29 7.42
CA MET A 1 -7.94 -6.58 7.53
C MET A 1 -7.54 -7.44 6.34
N VAL A 2 -6.36 -8.04 6.42
CA VAL A 2 -5.63 -8.69 5.30
C VAL A 2 -5.10 -10.04 5.80
N ARG A 3 -5.86 -10.76 6.64
CA ARG A 3 -5.34 -11.84 7.51
C ARG A 3 -4.75 -13.07 6.81
N GLN A 4 -4.98 -13.27 5.51
CA GLN A 4 -4.29 -14.31 4.71
C GLN A 4 -3.05 -13.79 3.94
N LEU A 5 -2.88 -12.48 3.84
CA LEU A 5 -1.69 -11.79 3.30
C LEU A 5 -0.88 -11.10 4.44
N VAL A 6 -1.24 -11.33 5.72
CA VAL A 6 -0.64 -10.70 6.91
C VAL A 6 0.83 -11.07 7.10
N THR A 7 1.28 -12.21 6.59
CA THR A 7 2.72 -12.52 6.56
C THR A 7 3.47 -11.49 5.72
N LEU A 8 2.94 -11.02 4.58
CA LEU A 8 3.58 -10.01 3.74
C LEU A 8 3.55 -8.61 4.36
N LEU A 9 2.45 -8.19 4.99
CA LEU A 9 2.37 -6.88 5.64
C LEU A 9 3.27 -6.76 6.88
N LEU A 10 3.51 -7.84 7.62
CA LEU A 10 4.47 -7.83 8.73
C LEU A 10 5.93 -7.75 8.26
N PHE A 11 6.26 -8.30 7.09
CA PHE A 11 7.60 -8.18 6.50
C PHE A 11 7.85 -6.83 5.81
N HIS A 12 6.79 -6.16 5.33
CA HIS A 12 6.88 -4.83 4.73
C HIS A 12 6.66 -3.70 5.75
N ALA A 13 6.11 -3.98 6.94
CA ALA A 13 5.98 -2.99 7.99
C ALA A 13 7.37 -2.53 8.47
N GLY A 14 7.74 -1.30 8.11
CA GLY A 14 9.08 -0.75 8.36
C GLY A 14 10.07 -1.03 7.22
N TYR A 15 9.59 -1.28 6.00
CA TYR A 15 10.46 -1.47 4.84
C TYR A 15 10.68 -0.16 4.09
N GLY A 16 11.94 0.14 3.77
CA GLY A 16 12.28 1.33 3.00
C GLY A 16 11.81 2.61 3.68
N CYS A 17 11.16 3.49 2.92
CA CYS A 17 10.78 4.82 3.35
C CYS A 17 9.27 5.07 3.37
N TYR A 18 8.49 4.17 2.76
CA TYR A 18 7.04 4.31 2.61
C TYR A 18 6.27 3.09 3.13
N CYS A 19 6.85 1.90 3.16
CA CYS A 19 6.13 0.74 3.68
C CYS A 19 6.05 0.80 5.22
N GLY A 20 5.01 1.43 5.76
CA GLY A 20 4.85 1.63 7.20
C GLY A 20 3.86 2.74 7.54
N LEU A 21 3.97 3.28 8.76
CA LEU A 21 3.20 4.46 9.15
C LEU A 21 3.89 5.73 8.65
N GLY A 22 3.24 6.42 7.72
CA GLY A 22 3.75 7.61 7.06
C GLY A 22 4.79 7.28 5.97
N GLY A 23 5.39 8.31 5.39
CA GLY A 23 6.45 8.14 4.41
C GLY A 23 7.16 9.45 4.12
N ARG A 24 8.46 9.39 3.82
CA ARG A 24 9.21 10.58 3.42
C ARG A 24 10.35 10.29 2.49
N GLY A 25 10.78 11.31 1.76
CA GLY A 25 11.96 11.23 0.92
C GLY A 25 11.76 10.33 -0.30
N TRP A 26 12.83 9.77 -0.84
CA TRP A 26 12.76 9.03 -2.10
C TRP A 26 12.66 7.51 -1.86
N PRO A 27 11.72 6.80 -2.54
CA PRO A 27 11.57 5.36 -2.40
C PRO A 27 12.86 4.60 -2.76
N LYS A 28 13.21 3.59 -1.98
CA LYS A 28 14.51 2.88 -2.08
C LYS A 28 14.57 1.88 -3.22
N ASP A 29 13.47 1.21 -3.51
CA ASP A 29 13.39 0.24 -4.59
C ASP A 29 11.94 0.03 -5.06
N ALA A 30 11.73 -0.93 -5.97
CA ALA A 30 10.42 -1.23 -6.53
C ALA A 30 9.38 -1.59 -5.47
N THR A 31 9.79 -2.26 -4.38
CA THR A 31 8.88 -2.62 -3.28
C THR A 31 8.43 -1.37 -2.52
N ASP A 32 9.37 -0.46 -2.24
CA ASP A 32 9.07 0.82 -1.59
C ASP A 32 8.20 1.74 -2.48
N TRP A 33 8.38 1.67 -3.80
CA TRP A 33 7.50 2.35 -4.77
C TRP A 33 6.06 1.83 -4.75
N CYS A 34 5.85 0.53 -4.53
CA CYS A 34 4.50 -0.01 -4.34
C CYS A 34 3.81 0.63 -3.13
N CYS A 35 4.55 0.81 -2.03
CA CYS A 35 4.03 1.44 -0.81
C CYS A 35 3.75 2.93 -1.01
N HIS A 36 4.67 3.68 -1.65
CA HIS A 36 4.40 5.07 -2.01
C HIS A 36 3.12 5.23 -2.83
N ARG A 37 2.89 4.34 -3.81
CA ARG A 37 1.67 4.38 -4.63
C ARG A 37 0.41 4.04 -3.80
N HIS A 38 0.53 3.10 -2.85
CA HIS A 38 -0.54 2.75 -1.94
C HIS A 38 -0.91 3.91 -1.01
N ASP A 39 0.10 4.58 -0.43
CA ASP A 39 -0.07 5.79 0.38
C ASP A 39 -0.78 6.90 -0.41
N CYS A 40 -0.36 7.16 -1.65
CA CYS A 40 -1.04 8.11 -2.52
C CYS A 40 -2.51 7.76 -2.78
N CYS A 41 -2.82 6.46 -2.89
CA CYS A 41 -4.20 5.98 -3.07
C CYS A 41 -5.02 6.17 -1.79
N TYR A 42 -4.42 5.94 -0.63
CA TYR A 42 -5.03 6.18 0.68
C TYR A 42 -5.27 7.67 0.92
N ASP A 43 -4.31 8.54 0.57
CA ASP A 43 -4.46 10.00 0.62
C ASP A 43 -5.60 10.48 -0.30
N PHE A 44 -5.77 9.84 -1.45
CA PHE A 44 -6.93 10.09 -2.31
C PHE A 44 -8.22 9.65 -1.62
N ALA A 45 -8.29 8.43 -1.06
CA ALA A 45 -9.47 7.96 -0.34
C ALA A 45 -9.84 8.90 0.82
N GLN A 46 -8.86 9.40 1.57
CA GLN A 46 -9.06 10.37 2.65
C GLN A 46 -9.60 11.70 2.12
N ARG A 47 -9.06 12.23 1.03
CA ARG A 47 -9.60 13.44 0.36
C ARG A 47 -11.02 13.24 -0.17
N GLN A 48 -11.40 12.01 -0.45
CA GLN A 48 -12.75 11.61 -0.81
C GLN A 48 -13.68 11.39 0.41
N GLY A 49 -13.22 11.70 1.63
CA GLY A 49 -13.99 11.56 2.87
C GLY A 49 -14.08 10.13 3.41
N CYS A 50 -13.21 9.23 2.96
CA CYS A 50 -13.15 7.85 3.43
C CYS A 50 -12.07 7.68 4.51
N ASN A 51 -12.21 6.64 5.35
CA ASN A 51 -11.19 6.30 6.34
C ASN A 51 -10.49 4.96 6.00
N PRO A 52 -9.45 4.97 5.14
CA PRO A 52 -8.80 3.75 4.65
C PRO A 52 -8.09 2.92 5.74
N ILE A 53 -7.88 3.49 6.93
CA ILE A 53 -7.22 2.79 8.04
C ILE A 53 -8.23 1.96 8.83
N THR A 54 -9.44 2.47 9.05
CA THR A 54 -10.45 1.82 9.92
C THR A 54 -11.58 1.15 9.17
N GLU A 55 -11.89 1.60 7.95
CA GLU A 55 -12.99 1.09 7.14
C GLU A 55 -12.74 -0.39 6.78
N ARG A 56 -13.82 -1.19 6.84
CA ARG A 56 -13.75 -2.63 6.57
C ARG A 56 -14.53 -2.91 5.30
N TYR A 57 -13.97 -3.75 4.44
CA TYR A 57 -14.62 -4.16 3.20
C TYR A 57 -14.56 -5.67 3.02
N LYS A 58 -15.49 -6.21 2.25
CA LYS A 58 -15.52 -7.63 1.86
C LYS A 58 -14.66 -7.85 0.62
N TRP A 59 -13.91 -8.95 0.61
CA TRP A 59 -13.07 -9.34 -0.50
C TRP A 59 -12.86 -10.86 -0.48
N THR A 60 -12.43 -11.40 -1.62
CA THR A 60 -12.04 -12.80 -1.77
C THR A 60 -10.68 -12.91 -2.45
N CYS A 61 -9.99 -14.02 -2.26
CA CYS A 61 -8.74 -14.32 -2.96
C CYS A 61 -9.01 -15.43 -3.96
N GLN A 62 -8.72 -15.18 -5.24
CA GLN A 62 -8.78 -16.18 -6.29
C GLN A 62 -7.49 -16.11 -7.10
N ASP A 63 -6.79 -17.24 -7.25
CA ASP A 63 -5.53 -17.35 -8.01
C ASP A 63 -4.45 -16.32 -7.58
N ASN A 64 -4.32 -16.12 -6.27
CA ASN A 64 -3.43 -15.12 -5.66
C ASN A 64 -3.71 -13.68 -6.14
N THR A 65 -4.97 -13.39 -6.48
CA THR A 65 -5.46 -12.08 -6.88
C THR A 65 -6.59 -11.67 -5.93
N VAL A 66 -6.56 -10.42 -5.45
CA VAL A 66 -7.62 -9.87 -4.61
C VAL A 66 -8.81 -9.49 -5.50
N ILE A 67 -9.97 -10.04 -5.18
CA ILE A 67 -11.25 -9.73 -5.82
C ILE A 67 -12.11 -8.97 -4.81
N CYS A 68 -12.40 -7.70 -5.12
CA CYS A 68 -13.32 -6.87 -4.34
C CYS A 68 -14.75 -7.38 -4.52
N ASP A 69 -15.53 -7.42 -3.45
CA ASP A 69 -16.94 -7.79 -3.52
C ASP A 69 -17.70 -6.83 -4.46
N ALA A 70 -18.75 -7.32 -5.13
CA ALA A 70 -19.57 -6.50 -6.01
C ALA A 70 -20.47 -5.54 -5.23
N VAL A 71 -20.78 -5.86 -3.96
CA VAL A 71 -21.65 -5.06 -3.09
C VAL A 71 -20.81 -4.33 -2.06
N LEU A 72 -20.01 -3.38 -2.52
CA LEU A 72 -19.24 -2.45 -1.67
C LEU A 72 -19.80 -1.05 -1.77
N ASP A 73 -19.82 -0.33 -0.65
CA ASP A 73 -20.05 1.11 -0.69
C ASP A 73 -18.88 1.84 -1.38
N ARG A 74 -19.05 3.15 -1.61
CA ARG A 74 -18.06 3.96 -2.31
C ARG A 74 -16.67 3.90 -1.64
N CYS A 75 -16.61 4.01 -0.31
CA CYS A 75 -15.34 4.03 0.40
C CYS A 75 -14.69 2.65 0.41
N GLN A 76 -15.46 1.62 0.70
CA GLN A 76 -15.02 0.23 0.64
C GLN A 76 -14.47 -0.14 -0.74
N SER A 77 -15.13 0.31 -1.81
CA SER A 77 -14.69 0.08 -3.18
C SER A 77 -13.35 0.75 -3.48
N ILE A 78 -13.17 2.03 -3.15
CA ILE A 78 -11.90 2.75 -3.35
C ILE A 78 -10.77 2.05 -2.57
N ILE A 79 -10.98 1.75 -1.30
CA ILE A 79 -9.96 1.16 -0.43
C ILE A 79 -9.58 -0.24 -0.90
N CYS A 80 -10.57 -1.06 -1.26
CA CYS A 80 -10.30 -2.40 -1.79
C CYS A 80 -9.49 -2.35 -3.10
N GLN A 81 -9.77 -1.38 -3.97
CA GLN A 81 -8.97 -1.19 -5.19
C GLN A 81 -7.53 -0.77 -4.87
N CYS A 82 -7.32 0.16 -3.93
CA CYS A 82 -5.99 0.52 -3.46
C CYS A 82 -5.21 -0.72 -2.98
N ASP A 83 -5.83 -1.54 -2.13
CA ASP A 83 -5.22 -2.73 -1.55
C ASP A 83 -4.96 -3.83 -2.60
N ARG A 84 -5.87 -4.00 -3.58
CA ARG A 84 -5.70 -4.92 -4.71
C ARG A 84 -4.48 -4.54 -5.54
N GLU A 85 -4.35 -3.27 -5.92
CA GLU A 85 -3.23 -2.81 -6.74
C GLU A 85 -1.90 -2.88 -5.97
N ALA A 86 -1.90 -2.59 -4.67
CA ALA A 86 -0.73 -2.77 -3.82
C ALA A 86 -0.30 -4.25 -3.75
N ALA A 87 -1.24 -5.17 -3.50
CA ALA A 87 -0.99 -6.60 -3.49
C ALA A 87 -0.45 -7.11 -4.83
N ARG A 88 -1.00 -6.61 -5.94
CA ARG A 88 -0.50 -6.92 -7.29
C ARG A 88 0.93 -6.41 -7.49
N CYS A 89 1.23 -5.20 -7.02
CA CYS A 89 2.56 -4.62 -7.15
C CYS A 89 3.61 -5.43 -6.38
N TRP A 90 3.34 -5.75 -5.11
CA TRP A 90 4.24 -6.56 -4.28
C TRP A 90 4.49 -7.97 -4.82
N ARG A 91 3.51 -8.55 -5.55
CA ARG A 91 3.68 -9.88 -6.17
C ARG A 91 4.85 -9.92 -7.16
N PHE A 92 5.15 -8.81 -7.83
CA PHE A 92 6.19 -8.74 -8.87
C PHE A 92 7.41 -7.91 -8.47
N ALA A 93 7.33 -7.16 -7.36
CA ALA A 93 8.44 -6.35 -6.89
C ALA A 93 9.53 -7.23 -6.24
N PRO A 94 10.82 -7.05 -6.61
CA PRO A 94 11.91 -7.72 -5.92
C PRO A 94 12.02 -7.25 -4.48
N PHE A 95 12.14 -8.19 -3.55
CA PHE A 95 12.27 -7.90 -2.12
C PHE A 95 13.73 -7.89 -1.69
N ASN A 96 14.22 -6.74 -1.24
CA ASN A 96 15.60 -6.58 -0.76
C ASN A 96 15.67 -6.51 0.76
N LYS A 97 16.25 -7.53 1.40
CA LYS A 97 16.35 -7.62 2.87
C LYS A 97 17.09 -6.46 3.53
N ARG A 98 17.93 -5.71 2.79
CA ARG A 98 18.69 -4.57 3.32
C ARG A 98 17.81 -3.40 3.74
N TYR A 99 16.60 -3.29 3.19
CA TYR A 99 15.68 -2.19 3.49
C TYR A 99 14.64 -2.56 4.56
N ILE A 100 14.71 -3.76 5.15
CA ILE A 100 13.89 -4.12 6.31
C ILE A 100 14.35 -3.27 7.50
N PHE A 101 13.41 -2.63 8.19
CA PHE A 101 13.65 -1.67 9.28
C PHE A 101 14.60 -0.54 8.89
N TRP A 102 14.48 -0.07 7.65
CA TRP A 102 15.32 1.02 7.15
C TRP A 102 15.08 2.30 7.97
N PRO A 103 16.13 2.97 8.49
CA PRO A 103 15.92 4.13 9.33
C PRO A 103 15.34 5.32 8.56
N ASN A 104 14.21 5.85 9.03
CA ASN A 104 13.50 6.97 8.38
C ASN A 104 14.39 8.21 8.15
N PHE A 105 15.42 8.45 8.97
CA PHE A 105 16.35 9.59 8.78
C PHE A 105 17.25 9.47 7.54
N LEU A 106 17.38 8.27 6.97
CA LEU A 106 18.13 8.01 5.74
C LEU A 106 17.25 8.09 4.47
N CYS A 107 15.98 8.46 4.61
CA CYS A 107 15.07 8.58 3.48
C CYS A 107 15.27 9.85 2.64
N GLY A 108 15.92 10.87 3.21
CA GLY A 108 16.15 12.15 2.54
C GLY A 108 14.94 13.09 2.59
N GLN A 109 15.02 14.19 1.84
CA GLN A 109 14.03 15.28 1.84
C GLN A 109 13.38 15.54 0.47
N ILE A 110 13.74 14.78 -0.56
CA ILE A 110 13.17 14.90 -1.90
C ILE A 110 12.01 13.91 -2.01
N TYR A 111 10.81 14.42 -2.27
CA TYR A 111 9.60 13.61 -2.33
C TYR A 111 9.19 13.38 -3.80
N PRO A 112 8.88 12.14 -4.20
CA PRO A 112 8.17 11.90 -5.45
C PRO A 112 6.75 12.47 -5.39
N SER A 113 6.20 12.79 -6.55
CA SER A 113 4.80 13.21 -6.66
C SER A 113 3.86 12.01 -6.71
N CYS A 114 2.66 12.17 -6.16
CA CYS A 114 1.57 11.24 -6.38
C CYS A 114 1.06 11.40 -7.81
N SER A 115 1.52 10.54 -8.72
CA SER A 115 0.91 10.42 -10.05
C SER A 115 -0.45 9.74 -9.90
N TYR A 116 -1.53 10.51 -10.13
CA TYR A 116 -2.88 9.99 -10.21
C TYR A 116 -2.99 9.05 -11.41
N TRP A 117 -3.15 7.76 -11.15
CA TRP A 117 -3.56 6.79 -12.17
C TRP A 117 -5.01 6.42 -11.88
N HIS A 118 -5.93 6.98 -12.69
CA HIS A 118 -7.28 6.47 -12.86
C HIS A 118 -7.27 5.36 -13.91
#